data_AF-A0A7K2XKQ9-F1
#
_entry.id   AF-A0A7K2XKQ9-F1
#
_cell.length_a   1.000
_cell.length_b   1.000
_cell.length_c   1.000
_cell.angle_alpha   90.00
_cell.angle_beta   90.00
_cell.angle_gamma   90.00
#
_symmetry.space_group_name_H-M   'P 1'
#
loop_
_entity.id
_entity.type
_entity.pdbx_description
1 polymer ?
#
loop_
_entity_poly.entity_id
_entity_poly.type
_entity_poly.pdbx_seq_one_letter_code
_entity_poly.pdbx_strand_id
1 'polypeptide(L)'
;LDVLRGWDLEPVVAPHALGVHPALGYLAGADRARARDLTEAWCDPSVSAVICARGGYGAQRMVDLVDWTAVRAAGPKVFVGYSDVTALHEAFAVRAGFATLHGPMTAAGTFLSDPRTRESLRATLFAPESVRTLGLETARPLVPGRARGVTLGG
;
A
#
# COMPACT_ATOMS: atom_id res chain seq x y z
N LEU A 1 -6.07 11.89 -8.59
CA LEU A 1 -6.56 10.62 -9.20
C LEU A 1 -6.27 10.56 -10.70
N ASP A 2 -6.15 11.68 -11.40
CA ASP A 2 -5.96 11.70 -12.87
C ASP A 2 -4.71 10.97 -13.35
N VAL A 3 -3.64 10.97 -12.55
CA VAL A 3 -2.45 10.14 -12.84
C VAL A 3 -2.82 8.66 -12.96
N LEU A 4 -3.63 8.13 -12.04
CA LEU A 4 -4.05 6.72 -12.08
C LEU A 4 -5.01 6.46 -13.25
N ARG A 5 -5.92 7.40 -13.53
CA ARG A 5 -6.79 7.32 -14.72
C ARG A 5 -5.99 7.31 -16.02
N GLY A 6 -4.90 8.07 -16.08
CA GLY A 6 -3.96 8.07 -17.19
C GLY A 6 -3.14 6.78 -17.31
N TRP A 7 -3.26 5.84 -16.36
CA TRP A 7 -2.72 4.48 -16.44
C TRP A 7 -3.82 3.45 -16.78
N ASP A 8 -4.96 3.91 -17.29
CA ASP A 8 -6.14 3.10 -17.61
C ASP A 8 -6.72 2.35 -16.40
N LEU A 9 -6.55 2.93 -15.20
CA LEU A 9 -7.19 2.46 -13.97
C LEU A 9 -8.49 3.22 -13.70
N GLU A 10 -9.41 2.56 -13.01
CA GLU A 10 -10.62 3.17 -12.46
C GLU A 10 -10.45 3.39 -10.94
N PRO A 11 -9.91 4.54 -10.50
CA PRO A 11 -9.68 4.77 -9.08
C PRO A 11 -10.99 5.10 -8.36
N VAL A 12 -11.30 4.31 -7.33
CA VAL A 12 -12.40 4.54 -6.39
C VAL A 12 -11.83 5.01 -5.05
N VAL A 13 -12.39 6.09 -4.50
CA VAL A 13 -12.01 6.58 -3.16
C VAL A 13 -12.87 5.86 -2.14
N ALA A 14 -12.23 5.16 -1.19
CA ALA A 14 -12.96 4.48 -0.12
C ALA A 14 -13.77 5.49 0.74
N PRO A 15 -14.98 5.13 1.20
CA PRO A 15 -15.91 6.07 1.83
C PRO A 15 -15.33 6.88 2.99
N HIS A 16 -14.45 6.29 3.80
CA HIS A 16 -13.88 6.91 4.99
C HIS A 16 -12.46 7.45 4.79
N ALA A 17 -11.92 7.38 3.56
CA ALA A 17 -10.58 7.88 3.24
C ALA A 17 -10.44 9.40 3.39
N LEU A 18 -11.54 10.15 3.18
CA LEU A 18 -11.61 11.60 3.33
C LEU A 18 -12.33 12.04 4.63
N GLY A 19 -12.71 11.08 5.47
CA GLY A 19 -13.32 11.37 6.77
C GLY A 19 -12.32 11.94 7.77
N VAL A 20 -12.82 12.41 8.91
CA VAL A 20 -12.02 12.88 10.04
C VAL A 20 -12.44 12.11 11.29
N HIS A 21 -11.46 11.62 12.05
CA HIS A 21 -11.76 10.86 13.26
C HIS A 21 -12.46 11.78 14.29
N PRO A 22 -13.57 11.36 14.91
CA PRO A 22 -14.38 12.23 15.77
C PRO A 22 -13.63 12.77 17.01
N ALA A 23 -12.64 12.03 17.49
CA ALA A 23 -11.82 12.41 18.66
C ALA A 23 -10.35 12.71 18.34
N LEU A 24 -9.87 12.37 17.14
CA LEU A 24 -8.44 12.39 16.81
C LEU A 24 -8.26 13.06 15.46
N GLY A 25 -8.45 14.38 15.38
CA GLY A 25 -8.57 15.11 14.11
C GLY A 25 -7.37 15.03 13.16
N TYR A 26 -6.23 14.48 13.61
CA TYR A 26 -5.07 14.16 12.77
C TYR A 26 -5.19 12.82 12.01
N LEU A 27 -6.21 12.01 12.32
CA LEU A 27 -6.54 10.76 11.65
C LEU A 27 -7.68 10.98 10.65
N ALA A 28 -7.71 10.11 9.63
CA ALA A 28 -8.88 9.96 8.75
C ALA A 28 -10.08 9.36 9.52
N GLY A 29 -11.06 8.73 8.86
CA GLY A 29 -12.24 8.18 9.55
C GLY A 29 -11.95 7.25 10.74
N ALA A 30 -13.00 6.92 11.51
CA ALA A 30 -12.90 6.03 12.66
C ALA A 30 -12.19 4.70 12.32
N ASP A 31 -11.44 4.15 13.29
CA ASP A 31 -10.59 2.96 13.05
C ASP A 31 -11.36 1.77 12.44
N ARG A 32 -12.53 1.44 13.01
CA ARG A 32 -13.42 0.38 12.48
C ARG A 32 -13.91 0.68 11.07
N ALA A 33 -14.18 1.94 10.75
CA ALA A 33 -14.68 2.33 9.45
C ALA A 33 -13.59 2.18 8.38
N ARG A 34 -12.36 2.62 8.68
CA ARG A 34 -11.21 2.42 7.79
C ARG A 34 -10.85 0.93 7.62
N ALA A 35 -10.96 0.12 8.68
CA ALA A 35 -10.72 -1.32 8.61
C ALA A 35 -11.78 -2.05 7.77
N ARG A 36 -13.04 -1.62 7.88
CA ARG A 36 -14.14 -2.09 7.04
C ARG A 36 -13.91 -1.72 5.57
N ASP A 37 -13.56 -0.47 5.27
CA ASP A 37 -13.23 -0.04 3.90
C ASP A 37 -12.13 -0.90 3.28
N LEU A 38 -11.06 -1.21 4.02
CA LEU A 38 -9.99 -2.08 3.55
C LEU A 38 -10.50 -3.51 3.29
N THR A 39 -11.29 -4.07 4.21
CA THR A 39 -11.83 -5.42 4.08
C THR A 39 -12.77 -5.52 2.87
N GLU A 40 -13.69 -4.55 2.71
CA GLU A 40 -14.65 -4.50 1.60
C GLU A 40 -13.92 -4.33 0.27
N ALA A 41 -12.99 -3.39 0.17
CA ALA A 41 -12.20 -3.20 -1.05
C ALA A 41 -11.36 -4.45 -1.39
N TRP A 42 -10.82 -5.15 -0.40
CA TRP A 42 -10.07 -6.38 -0.65
C TRP A 42 -10.96 -7.52 -1.14
N CYS A 43 -12.15 -7.69 -0.53
CA CYS A 43 -13.06 -8.79 -0.86
C CYS A 43 -13.90 -8.54 -2.12
N ASP A 44 -13.99 -7.31 -2.60
CA ASP A 44 -14.71 -6.98 -3.84
C ASP A 44 -13.95 -7.53 -5.07
N PRO A 45 -14.51 -8.46 -5.84
CA PRO A 45 -13.84 -9.06 -7.00
C PRO A 45 -13.54 -8.06 -8.13
N SER A 46 -14.21 -6.90 -8.17
CA SER A 46 -13.92 -5.84 -9.15
C SER A 46 -12.64 -5.05 -8.81
N VAL A 47 -12.20 -5.08 -7.56
CA VAL A 47 -11.00 -4.36 -7.11
C VAL A 47 -9.76 -5.19 -7.36
N SER A 48 -8.85 -4.66 -8.18
CA SER A 48 -7.56 -5.30 -8.48
C SER A 48 -6.44 -4.90 -7.52
N ALA A 49 -6.53 -3.71 -6.91
CA ALA A 49 -5.50 -3.15 -6.06
C ALA A 49 -6.07 -2.20 -5.00
N VAL A 50 -5.44 -2.17 -3.83
CA VAL A 50 -5.67 -1.16 -2.79
C VAL A 50 -4.40 -0.32 -2.66
N ILE A 51 -4.52 0.99 -2.91
CA ILE A 51 -3.39 1.93 -2.84
C ILE A 51 -3.68 2.96 -1.75
N CYS A 52 -2.83 3.03 -0.74
CA CYS A 52 -2.99 3.99 0.35
C CYS A 52 -2.84 5.43 -0.15
N ALA A 53 -3.69 6.32 0.35
CA ALA A 53 -3.66 7.73 -0.01
C ALA A 53 -2.46 8.45 0.61
N ARG A 54 -2.20 8.25 1.91
CA ARG A 54 -1.04 8.80 2.62
C ARG A 54 -0.69 7.96 3.84
N GLY A 55 0.51 8.18 4.37
CA GLY A 55 0.91 7.69 5.69
C GLY A 55 0.55 8.69 6.78
N GLY A 56 1.18 8.56 7.93
CA GLY A 56 0.92 9.43 9.08
C GLY A 56 0.96 8.61 10.36
N TYR A 57 -0.20 8.43 10.97
CA TYR A 57 -0.38 7.54 12.10
C TYR A 57 -1.74 6.85 11.99
N GLY A 58 -1.88 5.69 12.65
CA GLY A 58 -3.17 5.05 12.89
C GLY A 58 -3.47 3.84 12.01
N ALA A 59 -2.56 3.41 11.14
CA ALA A 59 -2.67 2.12 10.44
C ALA A 59 -2.67 0.94 11.43
N GLN A 60 -1.77 0.97 12.43
CA GLN A 60 -1.72 -0.06 13.49
C GLN A 60 -3.04 -0.22 14.27
N ARG A 61 -3.82 0.87 14.41
CA ARG A 61 -5.13 0.85 15.09
C ARG A 61 -6.20 0.09 14.31
N MET A 62 -5.97 -0.14 13.02
CA MET A 62 -6.87 -0.91 12.16
C MET A 62 -6.54 -2.41 12.17
N VAL A 63 -5.32 -2.81 12.53
CA VAL A 63 -4.81 -4.18 12.30
C VAL A 63 -5.73 -5.22 12.93
N ASP A 64 -6.14 -5.06 14.18
CA ASP A 64 -7.01 -6.04 14.85
C ASP A 64 -8.50 -5.92 14.46
N LEU A 65 -8.86 -4.94 13.63
CA LEU A 65 -10.23 -4.66 13.20
C LEU A 65 -10.52 -5.11 11.77
N VAL A 66 -9.48 -5.40 10.97
CA VAL A 66 -9.61 -5.95 9.62
C VAL A 66 -10.01 -7.41 9.71
N ASP A 67 -10.96 -7.85 8.86
CA ASP A 67 -11.32 -9.26 8.78
C ASP A 67 -10.28 -10.01 7.94
N TRP A 68 -9.19 -10.40 8.59
CA TRP A 68 -8.11 -11.16 7.94
C TRP A 68 -8.54 -12.55 7.46
N THR A 69 -9.65 -13.09 7.97
CA THR A 69 -10.19 -14.37 7.48
C THR A 69 -10.85 -14.18 6.13
N ALA A 70 -11.66 -13.13 5.98
CA ALA A 70 -12.23 -12.75 4.69
C ALA A 70 -11.13 -12.35 3.68
N VAL A 71 -10.15 -11.55 4.10
CA VAL A 71 -8.98 -11.17 3.26
C VAL A 71 -8.26 -12.40 2.73
N ARG A 72 -7.97 -13.38 3.59
CA ARG A 72 -7.35 -14.66 3.17
C ARG A 72 -8.20 -15.42 2.18
N ALA A 73 -9.51 -15.53 2.45
CA ALA A 73 -10.43 -16.27 1.60
C ALA A 73 -10.57 -15.64 0.21
N ALA A 74 -10.47 -14.32 0.10
CA ALA A 74 -10.51 -13.57 -1.15
C ALA A 74 -9.23 -13.72 -2.01
N GLY A 75 -8.13 -14.21 -1.43
CA GLY A 75 -6.86 -14.39 -2.13
C GLY A 75 -6.01 -13.10 -2.23
N PRO A 76 -4.79 -13.23 -2.80
CA PRO A 76 -3.84 -12.12 -2.87
C PRO A 76 -4.26 -11.07 -3.91
N LYS A 77 -4.08 -9.79 -3.55
CA LYS A 77 -4.23 -8.62 -4.43
C LYS A 77 -3.05 -7.68 -4.24
N VAL A 78 -2.98 -6.64 -5.07
CA VAL A 78 -1.97 -5.60 -4.89
C VAL A 78 -2.34 -4.71 -3.70
N PHE A 79 -1.41 -4.53 -2.77
CA PHE A 79 -1.47 -3.52 -1.72
C PHE A 79 -0.25 -2.62 -1.80
N VAL A 80 -0.45 -1.29 -1.87
CA VAL A 80 0.64 -0.30 -2.01
C VAL A 80 0.56 0.76 -0.93
N GLY A 81 1.67 0.96 -0.22
CA GLY A 81 1.87 2.10 0.69
C GLY A 81 3.27 2.13 1.28
N TYR A 82 3.57 3.12 2.12
CA TYR A 82 4.84 3.19 2.85
C TYR A 82 4.67 3.89 4.20
N SER A 83 5.74 3.96 5.01
CA SER A 83 5.74 4.65 6.30
C SER A 83 4.79 3.99 7.32
N ASP A 84 3.83 4.69 7.92
CA ASP A 84 2.86 4.12 8.89
C ASP A 84 2.12 2.88 8.35
N VAL A 85 1.96 2.80 7.02
CA VAL A 85 1.35 1.65 6.33
C VAL A 85 2.16 0.35 6.53
N THR A 86 3.42 0.41 6.96
CA THR A 86 4.25 -0.76 7.30
C THR A 86 3.55 -1.71 8.28
N ALA A 87 2.76 -1.19 9.22
CA ALA A 87 1.97 -2.03 10.13
C ALA A 87 0.96 -2.93 9.38
N LEU A 88 0.36 -2.43 8.29
CA LEU A 88 -0.52 -3.22 7.44
C LEU A 88 0.26 -4.17 6.53
N HIS A 89 1.42 -3.77 6.00
CA HIS A 89 2.29 -4.67 5.24
C HIS A 89 2.68 -5.91 6.05
N GLU A 90 3.08 -5.72 7.31
CA GLU A 90 3.37 -6.82 8.23
C GLU A 90 2.12 -7.66 8.52
N ALA A 91 0.97 -7.03 8.74
CA ALA A 91 -0.27 -7.75 8.98
C ALA A 91 -0.70 -8.61 7.77
N PHE A 92 -0.56 -8.12 6.52
CA PHE A 92 -0.79 -8.93 5.32
C PHE A 92 0.15 -10.15 5.28
N ALA A 93 1.43 -9.96 5.59
CA ALA A 93 2.39 -11.06 5.60
C ALA A 93 2.06 -12.11 6.68
N VAL A 94 1.79 -11.68 7.91
CA VAL A 94 1.62 -12.58 9.07
C VAL A 94 0.21 -13.16 9.15
N ARG A 95 -0.82 -12.35 8.90
CA ARG A 95 -2.23 -12.76 9.04
C ARG A 95 -2.78 -13.37 7.76
N ALA A 96 -2.30 -12.94 6.58
CA ALA A 96 -2.81 -13.41 5.30
C ALA A 96 -1.83 -14.25 4.47
N GLY A 97 -0.53 -14.21 4.77
CA GLY A 97 0.49 -14.89 3.98
C GLY A 97 0.73 -14.25 2.62
N PHE A 98 0.38 -12.97 2.46
CA PHE A 98 0.46 -12.26 1.18
C PHE A 98 1.65 -11.30 1.14
N ALA A 99 2.35 -11.31 0.01
CA ALA A 99 3.33 -10.28 -0.30
C ALA A 99 2.59 -8.98 -0.69
N THR A 100 3.22 -7.84 -0.38
CA THR A 100 2.68 -6.51 -0.66
C THR A 100 3.80 -5.62 -1.19
N LEU A 101 3.46 -4.46 -1.75
CA LEU A 101 4.43 -3.54 -2.34
C LEU A 101 4.62 -2.32 -1.43
N HIS A 102 5.79 -2.23 -0.80
CA HIS A 102 6.18 -1.00 -0.11
C HIS A 102 6.55 0.06 -1.16
N GLY A 103 5.66 1.04 -1.37
CA GLY A 103 5.70 1.94 -2.53
C GLY A 103 4.96 3.26 -2.32
N PRO A 104 5.07 4.21 -3.26
CA PRO A 104 4.60 5.57 -3.08
C PRO A 104 3.06 5.63 -2.99
N MET A 105 2.58 6.58 -2.17
CA MET A 105 1.15 6.78 -1.89
C MET A 105 0.59 7.94 -2.70
N THR A 106 -0.68 7.86 -3.10
CA THR A 106 -1.25 8.70 -4.17
C THR A 106 -1.43 10.17 -3.80
N ALA A 107 -1.54 10.50 -2.52
CA ALA A 107 -1.59 11.86 -1.98
C ALA A 107 -0.28 12.26 -1.27
N ALA A 108 0.77 11.45 -1.34
CA ALA A 108 2.09 11.84 -0.86
C ALA A 108 2.74 12.82 -1.83
N GLY A 109 3.44 13.83 -1.30
CA GLY A 109 4.10 14.86 -2.11
C GLY A 109 5.06 14.26 -3.15
N THR A 110 5.79 13.20 -2.81
CA THR A 110 6.71 12.49 -3.71
C THR A 110 6.00 11.94 -4.95
N PHE A 111 4.84 11.30 -4.79
CA PHE A 111 4.06 10.78 -5.92
C PHE A 111 3.56 11.92 -6.82
N LEU A 112 3.12 13.03 -6.21
CA LEU A 112 2.57 14.17 -6.95
C LEU A 112 3.64 14.97 -7.71
N SER A 113 4.85 15.09 -7.15
CA SER A 113 5.90 15.95 -7.70
C SER A 113 6.92 15.22 -8.58
N ASP A 114 7.12 13.91 -8.41
CA ASP A 114 8.17 13.17 -9.11
C ASP A 114 7.63 12.18 -10.17
N PRO A 115 7.84 12.44 -11.47
CA PRO A 115 7.47 11.52 -12.54
C PRO A 115 8.24 10.19 -12.49
N ARG A 116 9.47 10.15 -11.97
CA ARG A 116 10.26 8.91 -11.90
C ARG A 116 9.65 7.96 -10.88
N THR A 117 9.25 8.47 -9.71
CA THR A 117 8.49 7.72 -8.71
C THR A 117 7.21 7.13 -9.30
N ARG A 118 6.47 7.91 -10.10
CA ARG A 118 5.24 7.47 -10.78
C ARG A 118 5.51 6.36 -11.78
N GLU A 119 6.50 6.54 -12.65
CA GLU A 119 6.85 5.52 -13.65
C GLU A 119 7.39 4.24 -13.01
N SER A 120 8.18 4.35 -11.95
CA SER A 120 8.68 3.17 -11.21
C SER A 120 7.54 2.36 -10.60
N LEU A 121 6.55 3.01 -9.96
CA LEU A 121 5.37 2.29 -9.47
C LEU A 121 4.57 1.69 -10.63
N ARG A 122 4.32 2.45 -11.70
CA ARG A 122 3.57 1.96 -12.87
C ARG A 122 4.25 0.74 -13.48
N ALA A 123 5.55 0.79 -13.77
CA ALA A 123 6.29 -0.35 -14.29
C ALA A 123 6.22 -1.55 -13.35
N THR A 124 6.30 -1.34 -12.04
CA THR A 124 6.17 -2.42 -11.04
C THR A 124 4.79 -3.09 -11.09
N LEU A 125 3.72 -2.32 -11.34
CA LEU A 125 2.35 -2.84 -11.37
C LEU A 125 1.99 -3.51 -12.71
N PHE A 126 2.46 -2.97 -13.82
CA PHE A 126 2.01 -3.37 -15.17
C PHE A 126 3.04 -4.19 -15.96
N ALA A 127 4.33 -4.09 -15.60
CA ALA A 127 5.43 -4.82 -16.24
C ALA A 127 6.47 -5.25 -15.18
N PRO A 128 6.07 -5.99 -14.12
CA PRO A 128 6.94 -6.32 -12.98
C PRO A 128 8.25 -7.03 -13.39
N GLU A 129 8.23 -7.77 -14.49
CA GLU A 129 9.42 -8.42 -15.06
C GLU A 129 10.50 -7.44 -15.51
N SER A 130 10.16 -6.17 -15.76
CA SER A 130 11.09 -5.08 -16.06
C SER A 130 11.71 -4.45 -14.80
N VAL A 131 11.09 -4.65 -13.63
CA VAL A 131 11.53 -4.09 -12.34
C VAL A 131 12.08 -5.20 -11.45
N ARG A 132 13.26 -5.71 -11.82
CA ARG A 132 13.95 -6.80 -11.08
C ARG A 132 15.05 -6.32 -10.13
N THR A 133 15.48 -5.07 -10.28
CA THR A 133 16.56 -4.48 -9.49
C THR A 133 16.04 -3.26 -8.77
N LEU A 134 16.09 -3.30 -7.44
CA LEU A 134 15.81 -2.15 -6.59
C LEU A 134 17.14 -1.54 -6.14
N GLY A 135 17.29 -0.23 -6.30
CA GLY A 135 18.49 0.47 -5.85
C GLY A 135 18.72 1.77 -6.61
N LEU A 136 19.59 2.60 -6.05
CA LEU A 136 20.06 3.82 -6.70
C LEU A 136 21.38 3.50 -7.42
N GLU A 137 21.63 4.14 -8.56
CA GLU A 137 22.93 4.07 -9.26
C GLU A 137 24.10 4.53 -8.37
N THR A 138 23.79 5.39 -7.40
CA THR A 138 24.71 5.92 -6.41
C THR A 138 24.90 5.02 -5.19
N ALA A 139 24.15 3.92 -5.07
CA ALA A 139 24.27 3.00 -3.93
C ALA A 139 25.67 2.36 -3.89
N ARG A 140 26.22 2.20 -2.67
CA ARG A 140 27.51 1.55 -2.40
C ARG A 140 27.35 0.59 -1.21
N PRO A 141 28.01 -0.58 -1.22
CA PRO A 141 27.94 -1.50 -0.09
C PRO A 141 28.65 -0.90 1.13
N LEU A 142 27.98 -0.89 2.29
CA LEU A 142 28.63 -0.59 3.57
C LEU A 142 29.52 -1.77 4.02
N VAL A 143 28.99 -3.00 3.86
CA VAL A 143 29.73 -4.25 4.03
C VAL A 143 29.52 -5.08 2.76
N PRO A 144 30.58 -5.41 1.99
CA PRO A 144 30.43 -6.19 0.77
C PRO A 144 29.98 -7.63 1.06
N GLY A 145 29.10 -8.15 0.22
CA GLY A 145 28.61 -9.53 0.35
C GLY A 145 27.45 -9.83 -0.60
N ARG A 146 26.97 -11.07 -0.55
CA ARG A 146 25.74 -11.50 -1.24
C ARG A 146 24.85 -12.21 -0.22
N ALA A 147 23.56 -11.90 -0.25
CA ALA A 147 22.55 -12.53 0.58
C ALA A 147 21.30 -12.82 -0.27
N ARG A 148 20.49 -13.80 0.16
CA ARG A 148 19.21 -14.15 -0.45
C ARG A 148 18.20 -14.43 0.67
N GLY A 149 17.01 -13.88 0.53
CA GLY A 149 15.92 -14.08 1.49
C GLY A 149 14.65 -13.40 1.00
N VAL A 150 13.59 -13.54 1.80
CA VAL A 150 12.35 -12.79 1.62
C VAL A 150 12.57 -11.38 2.16
N THR A 151 12.15 -10.36 1.40
CA THR A 151 12.20 -8.97 1.86
C THR A 151 11.09 -8.73 2.87
N LEU A 152 11.44 -8.12 3.99
CA LEU A 152 10.51 -7.70 5.04
C LEU A 152 10.95 -6.34 5.59
N GLY A 153 9.99 -5.50 5.97
CA GLY A 153 10.23 -4.21 6.60
C GLY A 153 9.62 -3.05 5.82
N GLY A 154 10.20 -1.88 6.04
CA GLY A 154 9.86 -0.58 5.45
C GLY A 154 10.96 0.43 5.76
#